data_AF-I4I6P6-F1
#
_entry.id   AF-I4I6P6-F1
#
_cell.length_a   1.000
_cell.length_b   1.000
_cell.length_c   1.000
_cell.angle_alpha   90.00
_cell.angle_beta   90.00
_cell.angle_gamma   90.00
#
_symmetry.space_group_name_H-M   'P 1'
#
loop_
_entity.id
_entity.type
_entity.pdbx_description
1 polymer ?
#
loop_
_entity_poly.entity_id
_entity_poly.type
_entity_poly.pdbx_seq_one_letter_code
_entity_poly.pdbx_strand_id
1 'polypeptide(L)'
;MKIEELLKNKREKIIAIAAKHGANNVRIFGSVARGEADEKSDIDLLIDYCSERRSPWFPLPLIRELEALLGCKVDIVTEQGLKDRIRERVLKEAIPL
;
A
#
# COMPACT_ATOMS: atom_id res chain seq x y z
N MET A 1 1.04 -0.89 -19.71
CA MET A 1 2.06 -0.29 -18.82
C MET A 1 2.24 -1.22 -17.64
N LYS A 2 3.48 -1.51 -17.21
CA LYS A 2 3.70 -2.33 -16.02
C LYS A 2 3.27 -1.55 -14.78
N ILE A 3 2.54 -2.18 -13.86
CA ILE A 3 2.09 -1.56 -12.60
C ILE A 3 3.28 -0.99 -11.81
N GLU A 4 4.43 -1.66 -11.85
CA GLU A 4 5.68 -1.19 -11.23
C GLU A 4 6.09 0.21 -11.70
N GLU A 5 5.93 0.50 -12.99
CA GLU A 5 6.31 1.79 -13.59
C GLU A 5 5.31 2.87 -13.21
N LEU A 6 4.02 2.52 -13.12
CA LEU A 6 2.97 3.41 -12.60
C LEU A 6 3.25 3.78 -11.14
N LEU A 7 3.57 2.80 -10.30
CA LEU A 7 3.90 3.00 -8.89
C LEU A 7 5.14 3.86 -8.71
N LYS A 8 6.19 3.65 -9.51
CA LYS A 8 7.38 4.52 -9.50
C LYS A 8 7.04 5.96 -9.88
N ASN A 9 6.26 6.18 -10.94
CA ASN A 9 5.86 7.52 -11.38
C ASN A 9 4.91 8.23 -10.39
N LYS A 10 4.13 7.47 -9.62
CA LYS A 10 3.16 8.02 -8.66
C LYS A 10 3.64 7.93 -7.20
N ARG A 11 4.84 7.42 -6.95
CA ARG A 11 5.44 7.20 -5.61
C ARG A 11 5.25 8.40 -4.69
N GLU A 12 5.67 9.59 -5.11
CA GLU A 12 5.59 10.79 -4.30
C GLU A 12 4.14 11.14 -3.92
N LYS A 13 3.20 10.96 -4.84
CA LYS A 13 1.77 11.20 -4.58
C LYS A 13 1.20 10.17 -3.62
N ILE A 14 1.55 8.89 -3.78
CA ILE A 14 1.13 7.82 -2.87
C ILE A 14 1.60 8.12 -1.45
N ILE A 15 2.88 8.47 -1.29
CA ILE A 15 3.47 8.83 0.02
C ILE A 15 2.78 10.06 0.61
N ALA A 16 2.52 11.09 -0.19
CA ALA A 16 1.83 12.30 0.28
C ALA A 16 0.39 12.00 0.73
N ILE A 17 -0.35 11.19 -0.02
CA ILE A 17 -1.72 10.77 0.35
C ILE A 17 -1.67 9.93 1.63
N ALA A 18 -0.78 8.93 1.72
CA ALA A 18 -0.61 8.12 2.92
C ALA A 18 -0.33 8.98 4.16
N ALA A 19 0.63 9.90 4.06
CA ALA A 19 0.99 10.81 5.14
C ALA A 19 -0.18 11.72 5.57
N LYS A 20 -0.97 12.21 4.62
CA LYS A 20 -2.18 13.01 4.87
C LYS A 20 -3.24 12.23 5.65
N HIS A 21 -3.33 10.92 5.44
CA HIS A 21 -4.25 10.02 6.17
C HIS A 21 -3.66 9.46 7.48
N GLY A 22 -2.44 9.87 7.85
CA GLY A 22 -1.78 9.40 9.08
C GLY A 22 -1.08 8.04 8.93
N ALA A 23 -0.96 7.54 7.70
CA ALA A 23 -0.15 6.37 7.39
C ALA A 23 1.31 6.77 7.14
N ASN A 24 2.22 5.91 7.56
CA ASN A 24 3.65 6.05 7.32
C ASN A 24 4.23 4.70 6.87
N ASN A 25 5.50 4.71 6.47
CA ASN A 25 6.23 3.49 6.12
C ASN A 25 5.51 2.65 5.03
N VAL A 26 5.17 3.30 3.92
CA VAL A 26 4.46 2.64 2.81
C VAL A 26 5.40 1.68 2.10
N ARG A 27 4.99 0.42 1.99
CA ARG A 27 5.73 -0.65 1.31
C ARG A 27 4.78 -1.42 0.40
N ILE A 28 5.29 -1.91 -0.71
CA ILE A 28 4.55 -2.78 -1.64
C ILE A 28 4.89 -4.23 -1.31
N PHE A 29 3.90 -5.11 -1.28
CA PHE A 29 4.15 -6.55 -1.16
C PHE A 29 3.34 -7.33 -2.22
N GLY A 30 3.38 -8.66 -2.20
CA GLY A 30 2.57 -9.50 -3.09
C GLY A 30 3.09 -9.59 -4.53
N SER A 31 2.18 -9.80 -5.49
CA SER A 31 2.51 -10.01 -6.91
C SER A 31 3.23 -8.81 -7.54
N VAL A 32 2.92 -7.60 -7.07
CA VAL A 32 3.59 -6.37 -7.50
C VAL A 32 5.06 -6.37 -7.08
N ALA A 33 5.36 -6.75 -5.83
CA ALA A 33 6.74 -6.86 -5.36
C ALA A 33 7.54 -7.97 -6.06
N ARG A 34 6.86 -9.01 -6.56
CA ARG A 34 7.47 -10.10 -7.33
C ARG A 34 7.63 -9.80 -8.83
N GLY A 35 7.09 -8.67 -9.33
CA GLY A 35 7.08 -8.35 -10.76
C GLY A 35 6.13 -9.23 -11.59
N GLU A 36 5.21 -9.93 -10.92
CA GLU A 36 4.20 -10.82 -11.54
C GLU A 36 2.84 -10.12 -11.71
N ALA A 37 2.73 -8.85 -11.29
CA ALA A 37 1.49 -8.10 -11.40
C ALA A 37 1.15 -7.73 -12.85
N ASP A 38 -0.07 -8.08 -13.26
CA ASP A 38 -0.68 -7.68 -14.53
C ASP A 38 -1.55 -6.43 -14.36
N GLU A 39 -2.09 -5.90 -15.45
CA GLU A 39 -2.95 -4.70 -15.46
C GLU A 39 -4.30 -4.85 -14.72
N LYS A 40 -4.66 -6.07 -14.30
CA LYS A 40 -5.87 -6.38 -13.53
C LYS A 40 -5.57 -6.74 -12.09
N SER A 41 -4.29 -6.80 -11.73
CA SER A 41 -3.84 -7.20 -10.40
C SER A 41 -4.13 -6.09 -9.40
N ASP A 42 -4.62 -6.50 -8.23
CA ASP A 42 -4.76 -5.62 -7.08
C ASP A 42 -3.37 -5.22 -6.55
N ILE A 43 -3.26 -4.01 -6.01
CA ILE A 43 -2.02 -3.47 -5.46
C ILE A 43 -2.04 -3.62 -3.94
N ASP A 44 -1.25 -4.57 -3.45
CA ASP A 44 -1.05 -4.81 -2.03
C ASP A 44 -0.05 -3.83 -1.40
N LEU A 45 -0.55 -2.95 -0.54
CA LEU A 45 0.26 -1.97 0.20
C LEU A 45 0.27 -2.29 1.69
N LEU A 46 1.47 -2.48 2.22
CA LEU A 46 1.71 -2.55 3.66
C LEU A 46 2.01 -1.14 4.16
N ILE A 47 1.27 -0.70 5.15
CA ILE A 47 1.49 0.58 5.80
C ILE A 47 1.57 0.41 7.31
N ASP A 48 2.32 1.31 7.93
CA ASP A 48 2.20 1.55 9.36
C ASP A 48 1.29 2.74 9.61
N TYR A 49 0.68 2.75 10.78
CA TYR A 49 -0.14 3.86 11.22
C TYR A 49 0.12 4.12 12.70
N CYS A 50 0.04 5.39 13.08
CA CYS A 50 0.14 5.79 14.47
C CYS A 50 -1.26 6.03 15.02
N SER A 51 -1.62 5.38 16.14
CA SER A 51 -2.95 5.53 16.76
C SER A 51 -3.32 6.98 17.07
N GLU A 52 -2.34 7.85 17.28
CA GLU A 52 -2.53 9.29 17.55
C GLU A 52 -3.00 10.09 16.33
N ARG A 53 -2.80 9.58 15.11
CA ARG A 53 -3.21 10.23 13.85
C ARG A 53 -4.28 9.43 13.10
N ARG A 54 -5.03 8.57 13.80
CA ARG A 54 -6.08 7.76 13.18
C ARG A 54 -7.21 8.66 12.70
N SER A 55 -7.36 8.78 11.39
CA SER A 55 -8.53 9.40 10.79
C SER A 55 -9.78 8.54 11.10
N PRO A 56 -10.96 9.13 11.40
CA PRO A 56 -12.16 8.40 11.88
C PRO A 56 -12.73 7.29 10.98
N TRP A 57 -12.14 7.03 9.81
CA TRP A 57 -12.58 6.04 8.84
C TRP A 57 -11.43 5.25 8.19
N PHE A 58 -10.23 5.32 8.78
CA PHE A 58 -9.06 4.62 8.26
C PHE A 58 -9.29 3.09 8.23
N PRO A 59 -8.92 2.36 7.15
CA PRO A 59 -8.16 2.80 5.96
C PRO A 59 -9.01 3.17 4.72
N LEU A 60 -10.35 3.20 4.81
CA LEU A 60 -11.23 3.32 3.65
C LEU A 60 -11.00 4.57 2.76
N PRO A 61 -10.84 5.80 3.29
CA PRO A 61 -10.63 6.98 2.44
C PRO A 61 -9.25 6.96 1.76
N LEU A 62 -8.24 6.36 2.40
CA LEU A 62 -6.93 6.17 1.81
C LEU A 62 -7.01 5.22 0.62
N ILE A 63 -7.68 4.07 0.78
CA ILE A 63 -7.92 3.10 -0.31
C ILE A 63 -8.54 3.81 -1.51
N ARG A 64 -9.67 4.50 -1.31
CA ARG A 64 -10.38 5.17 -2.39
C ARG A 64 -9.55 6.22 -3.12
N GLU A 65 -8.75 7.00 -2.40
CA GLU A 65 -7.90 8.04 -3.01
C GLU A 65 -6.74 7.43 -3.81
N LEU A 66 -6.18 6.30 -3.33
CA LEU A 66 -5.15 5.56 -4.06
C LEU A 66 -5.71 4.82 -5.28
N GLU A 67 -6.87 4.18 -5.16
CA GLU A 67 -7.58 3.55 -6.29
C GLU A 67 -7.90 4.57 -7.37
N ALA A 68 -8.37 5.76 -6.99
CA ALA A 68 -8.63 6.85 -7.95
C ALA A 68 -7.35 7.39 -8.60
N LEU A 69 -6.22 7.42 -7.87
CA LEU A 69 -4.93 7.87 -8.40
C LEU A 69 -4.30 6.87 -9.38
N LEU A 70 -4.42 5.57 -9.05
CA LEU A 70 -3.77 4.48 -9.78
C LEU A 70 -4.68 3.91 -10.87
N GLY A 71 -6.00 4.03 -10.73
CA GLY A 71 -6.97 3.41 -11.64
C GLY A 71 -7.06 1.90 -11.50
N CYS A 72 -6.51 1.35 -10.40
CA CYS A 72 -6.47 -0.07 -10.07
C CYS A 72 -7.06 -0.27 -8.68
N LYS A 73 -7.46 -1.50 -8.34
CA LYS A 73 -7.81 -1.83 -6.96
C LYS A 73 -6.57 -1.80 -6.07
N VAL A 74 -6.74 -1.32 -4.85
CA VAL A 74 -5.66 -1.17 -3.86
C VAL A 74 -6.09 -1.81 -2.55
N ASP A 75 -5.35 -2.82 -2.12
CA ASP A 75 -5.54 -3.47 -0.83
C ASP A 75 -4.53 -2.93 0.17
N ILE A 76 -5.04 -2.35 1.26
CA ILE A 76 -4.21 -1.77 2.32
C ILE A 76 -4.21 -2.70 3.51
N VAL A 77 -3.02 -3.20 3.83
CA VAL A 77 -2.76 -4.01 4.99
C VAL A 77 -1.92 -3.22 5.98
N THR A 78 -2.23 -3.39 7.26
CA THR A 78 -1.47 -2.76 8.33
C THR A 78 -0.58 -3.80 9.02
N GLU A 79 0.58 -3.40 9.50
CA GLU A 79 1.49 -4.34 10.18
C GLU A 79 0.82 -5.01 11.39
N GLN A 80 0.00 -4.25 12.13
CA GLN A 80 -0.79 -4.77 13.25
C GLN A 80 -1.92 -5.73 12.84
N GLY A 81 -2.39 -5.66 11.59
CA GLY A 81 -3.44 -6.52 11.05
C GLY A 81 -2.91 -7.83 10.45
N LEU A 82 -1.60 -7.98 10.28
CA LEU A 82 -0.99 -9.20 9.77
C LEU A 82 -0.98 -10.30 10.84
N LYS A 83 -1.34 -11.52 10.44
CA LYS A 83 -1.15 -12.72 11.28
C LYS A 83 0.35 -12.99 11.41
N ASP A 84 0.83 -13.35 12.60
CA ASP A 84 2.28 -13.59 12.86
C ASP A 84 2.95 -14.50 11.83
N ARG A 85 2.26 -15.58 11.45
CA ARG A 85 2.74 -16.55 10.45
C ARG A 85 3.04 -15.98 9.05
N ILE A 86 2.33 -14.92 8.64
CA ILE A 86 2.55 -14.24 7.36
C ILE A 86 3.33 -12.94 7.53
N ARG A 87 3.37 -12.38 8.75
CA ARG A 87 4.04 -11.11 9.04
C ARG A 87 5.50 -11.14 8.62
N GLU A 88 6.27 -12.13 9.06
CA GLU A 88 7.69 -12.22 8.68
C GLU A 88 7.90 -12.34 7.18
N ARG A 89 7.05 -13.13 6.51
CA ARG A 89 7.13 -13.32 5.06
C ARG A 89 6.82 -12.03 4.32
N VAL A 90 5.71 -11.38 4.67
CA VAL A 90 5.30 -10.11 4.08
C VAL A 90 6.36 -9.04 4.33
N LEU A 91 6.93 -8.94 5.54
CA LEU A 91 7.99 -7.99 5.85
C LEU A 91 9.28 -8.23 5.04
N LYS A 92 9.62 -9.49 4.75
CA LYS A 92 10.77 -9.83 3.89
C LYS A 92 10.52 -9.57 2.41
N GLU A 93 9.29 -9.78 1.94
CA GLU A 93 8.89 -9.53 0.55
C GLU A 93 8.53 -8.06 0.30
N ALA A 94 8.26 -7.29 1.35
CA ALA A 94 7.83 -5.90 1.24
C ALA A 94 8.97 -5.01 0.76
N ILE A 95 8.73 -4.30 -0.33
CA ILE A 95 9.67 -3.35 -0.93
C ILE A 95 9.24 -1.93 -0.52
N PRO A 96 10.13 -1.13 0.09
CA PRO A 96 9.81 0.24 0.47
C PRO A 96 9.52 1.08 -0.77
N LEU A 97 8.40 1.82 -0.71
CA LEU A 97 7.88 2.56 -1.86
C LEU A 97 8.70 3.79 -2.15
#